data_AF-A0A2E1ZKH3-F1
#
_entry.id   AF-A0A2E1ZKH3-F1
#
_cell.length_a   1.000
_cell.length_b   1.000
_cell.length_c   1.000
_cell.angle_alpha   90.00
_cell.angle_beta   90.00
_cell.angle_gamma   90.00
#
_symmetry.space_group_name_H-M   'P 1'
#
loop_
_entity.id
_entity.type
_entity.pdbx_description
1 polymer ?
#
loop_
_entity_poly.entity_id
_entity_poly.type
_entity_poly.pdbx_seq_one_letter_code
_entity_poly.pdbx_strand_id
1 'polypeptide(L)' 'MFESIQFSSFGDFVEMGGYAFNVWSVYALFLLFFFINLYFPILKRKQIMREQKRRLLVNREKVSIDSKLSNNEMDKNDS' A
#
# COMPACT_ATOMS: atom_id res chain seq x y z
N MET A 1 27.67 -40.21 -20.08
CA MET A 1 26.35 -39.88 -20.68
C MET A 1 25.67 -38.97 -19.69
N PHE A 2 25.59 -37.67 -19.99
CA PHE A 2 24.88 -36.74 -19.12
C PHE A 2 23.39 -36.90 -19.42
N GLU A 3 22.62 -37.41 -18.46
CA GLU A 3 21.15 -37.38 -18.51
C GLU A 3 20.72 -35.92 -18.66
N SER A 4 20.21 -35.56 -19.83
CA SER A 4 19.65 -34.24 -20.07
C SER A 4 18.34 -34.15 -19.32
N ILE A 5 18.30 -33.38 -18.24
CA ILE A 5 17.06 -33.02 -17.56
C ILE A 5 16.22 -32.17 -18.53
N GLN A 6 15.42 -32.83 -19.36
CA GLN A 6 14.43 -32.23 -20.23
C GLN A 6 13.08 -32.27 -19.54
N PHE A 7 12.47 -31.09 -19.38
CA PHE A 7 11.12 -30.97 -18.88
C PHE A 7 10.15 -31.01 -20.06
N SER A 8 9.35 -32.07 -20.15
CA SER A 8 8.31 -32.22 -21.18
C SER A 8 7.06 -31.38 -20.91
N SER A 9 6.86 -30.96 -19.66
CA SER A 9 5.67 -30.26 -19.20
C SER A 9 5.97 -29.30 -18.05
N PHE A 10 5.09 -28.32 -17.85
CA PHE A 10 5.11 -27.45 -16.67
C PHE A 10 4.94 -28.27 -15.37
N GLY A 11 4.22 -29.40 -15.43
CA GLY A 11 4.10 -30.34 -14.30
C GLY A 11 5.44 -30.97 -13.92
N ASP A 12 6.23 -31.41 -14.92
CA ASP A 12 7.56 -31.99 -14.70
C ASP A 12 8.55 -30.96 -14.15
N PHE A 13 8.38 -29.69 -14.53
CA PHE A 13 9.15 -28.57 -13.98
C PHE A 13 8.74 -28.24 -12.54
N VAL A 14 7.49 -28.47 -12.17
CA VAL A 14 7.05 -28.33 -10.77
C VAL A 14 7.51 -29.51 -9.94
N GLU A 15 7.47 -30.74 -10.47
CA GLU A 15 7.81 -31.96 -9.73
C GLU A 15 9.30 -32.29 -9.66
N MET A 16 10.14 -31.81 -10.60
CA MET A 16 11.61 -31.98 -10.67
C MET A 16 12.14 -33.17 -9.87
N GLY A 17 11.67 -34.38 -10.20
CA GLY A 17 12.14 -35.64 -9.63
C GLY A 17 12.25 -35.70 -8.09
N GLY A 18 11.39 -35.00 -7.34
CA GLY A 18 11.34 -35.05 -5.87
C GLY A 18 11.97 -33.88 -5.11
N TYR A 19 12.64 -32.94 -5.79
CA TYR A 19 13.21 -31.74 -5.14
C TYR A 19 12.26 -30.53 -5.12
N ALA A 20 11.16 -30.63 -5.86
CA ALA A 20 10.05 -29.67 -5.89
C ALA A 20 9.70 -29.12 -4.50
N PHE A 21 9.46 -30.03 -3.56
CA PHE A 21 8.94 -29.68 -2.25
C PHE A 21 9.86 -28.72 -1.49
N ASN A 22 11.18 -28.88 -1.60
CA ASN A 22 12.16 -28.04 -0.92
C ASN A 22 12.14 -26.60 -1.47
N VAL A 23 12.13 -26.48 -2.80
CA VAL A 23 12.15 -25.20 -3.50
C VAL A 23 10.85 -24.44 -3.25
N TRP A 24 9.71 -25.12 -3.44
CA TRP A 24 8.39 -24.56 -3.20
C TRP A 24 8.16 -24.20 -1.72
N SER A 25 8.69 -24.96 -0.77
CA SER A 25 8.57 -24.64 0.65
C SER A 25 9.28 -23.33 1.00
N VAL A 26 10.48 -23.10 0.47
CA VAL A 26 11.20 -21.83 0.69
C VAL A 26 10.46 -20.67 0.03
N TYR A 27 9.93 -20.85 -1.18
CA TYR A 27 9.10 -19.82 -1.83
C TYR A 27 7.81 -19.55 -1.05
N ALA A 28 7.12 -20.58 -0.56
CA ALA A 28 5.92 -20.41 0.25
C ALA A 28 6.21 -19.65 1.54
N LEU A 29 7.31 -20.00 2.23
CA LEU A 29 7.74 -19.31 3.44
C LEU A 29 8.14 -17.86 3.15
N PHE A 30 8.87 -17.62 2.06
CA PHE A 30 9.22 -16.28 1.61
C PHE A 30 7.98 -15.45 1.27
N LEU A 31 7.03 -15.99 0.50
CA LEU A 31 5.76 -15.31 0.20
C LEU A 31 4.99 -15.02 1.49
N LEU A 32 4.96 -15.94 2.45
CA LEU A 32 4.30 -15.73 3.73
C LEU A 32 4.91 -14.54 4.48
N PHE A 33 6.24 -14.51 4.64
CA PHE A 33 6.94 -13.37 5.24
C PHE A 33 6.71 -12.08 4.46
N PHE A 34 6.80 -12.14 3.13
CA PHE A 34 6.60 -10.99 2.26
C PHE A 34 5.18 -10.44 2.39
N PHE A 35 4.15 -11.29 2.36
CA PHE A 35 2.77 -10.87 2.55
C PHE A 35 2.58 -10.24 3.92
N ILE A 36 3.03 -10.87 5.00
CA ILE A 36 2.91 -10.32 6.35
C ILE A 36 3.60 -8.95 6.44
N ASN A 37 4.82 -8.85 5.91
CA ASN A 37 5.63 -7.64 6.01
C ASN A 37 5.16 -6.52 5.07
N LEU A 38 4.54 -6.86 3.92
CA LEU A 38 4.05 -5.90 2.94
C LEU A 38 2.58 -5.50 3.16
N TYR A 39 1.73 -6.37 3.71
CA TYR A 39 0.34 -6.03 4.01
C TYR A 39 0.26 -4.91 5.07
N PHE A 40 1.05 -5.03 6.15
CA PHE A 40 1.08 -4.03 7.22
C PHE A 40 1.34 -2.59 6.73
N PRO A 41 2.40 -2.30 5.96
CA PRO A 41 2.66 -0.96 5.45
C PRO A 41 1.62 -0.50 4.43
N ILE A 42 1.03 -1.40 3.62
CA ILE A 42 -0.06 -1.05 2.69
C ILE A 42 -1.30 -0.58 3.47
N LEU A 43 -1.68 -1.28 4.55
CA LEU A 43 -2.81 -0.87 5.39
C LEU A 43 -2.52 0.46 6.10
N LYS A 44 -1.30 0.66 6.62
CA LYS A 44 -0.92 1.91 7.27
C LYS A 44 -0.88 3.11 6.31
N ARG A 45 -0.43 2.91 5.07
CA ARG A 45 -0.47 3.96 4.03
C ARG A 45 -1.89 4.45 3.76
N LYS A 46 -2.90 3.57 3.79
CA LYS A 46 -4.31 3.97 3.63
C LYS A 46 -4.81 4.87 4.77
N GLN A 47 -4.34 4.65 6.00
CA GLN A 47 -4.70 5.51 7.13
C GLN A 47 -4.09 6.90 7.00
N ILE A 48 -2.82 7.01 6.60
CA ILE A 48 -2.13 8.30 6.44
C ILE A 48 -2.80 9.15 5.35
N MET A 49 -3.17 8.55 4.22
CA MET A 49 -3.87 9.27 3.14
C MET A 49 -5.26 9.79 3.57
N ARG A 50 -5.96 9.04 4.43
CA ARG A 50 -7.27 9.44 4.95
C ARG A 50 -7.15 10.59 5.95
N GLU A 51 -6.11 10.59 6.77
CA GLU A 51 -5.80 11.64 7.74
C GLU A 51 -5.48 12.99 7.03
N GLN A 52 -4.74 12.94 5.92
CA GLN A 52 -4.38 14.13 5.15
C GLN A 52 -5.59 14.78 4.46
N LYS A 53 -6.53 13.98 3.91
CA LYS A 53 -7.77 14.52 3.31
C LYS A 53 -8.62 15.28 4.32
N ARG A 54 -8.70 14.81 5.58
CA ARG A 54 -9.47 15.49 6.63
C ARG A 54 -8.87 16.85 6.98
N ARG A 55 -7.55 16.95 6.99
CA ARG A 55 -6.82 18.21 7.30
C ARG A 55 -6.99 19.26 6.21
N LEU A 56 -7.02 18.85 4.94
CA LEU A 56 -7.24 19.75 3.81
C LEU A 56 -8.63 20.40 3.85
N LEU A 57 -9.67 19.63 4.23
CA LEU A 57 -11.03 20.16 4.34
C LEU A 57 -11.17 21.16 5.50
N VAL A 58 -10.62 20.83 6.68
CA VAL A 58 -10.68 21.70 7.86
C VAL A 58 -9.91 23.02 7.66
N ASN A 59 -8.74 22.98 7.01
CA ASN A 59 -7.98 24.21 6.73
C ASN A 59 -8.70 25.13 5.73
N ARG A 60 -9.40 24.57 4.74
CA ARG A 60 -10.14 25.37 3.76
C ARG A 60 -11.30 26.12 4.40
N GLU A 61 -12.02 25.46 5.31
CA GLU A 61 -13.13 26.06 6.03
C GLU A 61 -12.65 27.17 6.96
N LYS A 62 -11.56 26.95 7.71
CA LYS A 62 -10.96 27.99 8.58
C LYS A 62 -10.56 29.24 7.80
N VAL A 63 -9.86 29.10 6.67
CA VAL A 63 -9.47 30.24 5.82
C VAL A 63 -10.69 31.01 5.30
N SER A 64 -11.78 30.32 4.97
CA SER A 64 -13.02 30.96 4.52
C SER A 64 -13.79 31.68 5.64
N ILE A 65 -13.73 31.18 6.87
CA ILE A 65 -14.35 31.83 8.04
C ILE A 65 -13.54 33.07 8.44
N ASP A 66 -12.22 32.95 8.48
CA ASP A 66 -11.30 34.03 8.87
C ASP A 66 -11.39 35.22 7.89
N SER A 67 -11.44 34.93 6.59
CA SER A 67 -11.69 35.94 5.56
C SER A 67 -13.08 36.56 5.63
N LYS A 68 -14.11 35.80 6.01
CA LYS A 68 -15.46 36.35 6.22
C LYS A 68 -15.56 37.24 7.46
N LEU A 69 -14.90 36.89 8.56
CA LEU A 69 -14.85 37.73 9.76
C LEU A 69 -14.11 39.04 9.49
N SER A 70 -12.94 38.96 8.84
CA SER A 70 -12.13 40.15 8.52
C SER A 70 -12.87 41.14 7.60
N ASN A 71 -13.62 40.64 6.59
CA ASN A 71 -14.44 41.49 5.73
C ASN A 71 -15.62 42.14 6.47
N ASN A 72 -16.24 41.44 7.43
CA ASN A 72 -17.38 41.96 8.18
C ASN A 72 -16.94 43.01 9.24
N GLU A 73 -15.75 42.83 9.82
CA GLU A 73 -15.16 43.82 10.74
C GLU A 73 -14.75 45.11 10.03
N MET A 74 -14.29 45.06 8.77
CA MET A 74 -14.04 46.27 7.98
C MET A 74 -15.32 47.06 7.70
N ASP A 75 -16.38 46.38 7.27
CA ASP A 75 -17.67 47.02 6.91
C ASP A 75 -18.33 47.71 8.13
N LYS A 76 -18.13 47.15 9.32
CA LYS A 76 -18.66 47.68 10.59
C LYS A 76 -17.89 48.90 11.13
N ASN A 77 -16.64 49.09 10.72
CA ASN A 77 -15.79 50.17 11.23
C ASN A 77 -15.82 51.43 10.33
N ASP A 78 -16.34 51.31 9.11
CA ASP A 78 -16.54 52.40 8.13
C ASP A 78 -17.99 52.97 8.12
N SER A 79 -18.90 52.43 8.95
CA SER A 79 -20.29 52.90 9.12
C SER A 79 -20.48 53.68 10.42
#